data_AF-A0A4Y4MAY6-F1
#
_entry.id   AF-A0A4Y4MAY6-F1
#
_cell.length_a   1.000
_cell.length_b   1.000
_cell.length_c   1.000
_cell.angle_alpha   90.00
_cell.angle_beta   90.00
_cell.angle_gamma   90.00
#
_symmetry.space_group_name_H-M   'P 1'
#
loop_
_entity.id
_entity.type
_entity.pdbx_description
1 polymer ?
#
loop_
_entity_poly.entity_id
_entity_poly.type
_entity_poly.pdbx_seq_one_letter_code
_entity_poly.pdbx_strand_id
1 'polypeptide(L)'
;MKIILILITISIILSCNVKKQFERNDLARSKTLNTLTEKFNLKENTTAILFMETFNNDSLLIKNNKSEIIKKVLLNSRPQLELTSMKLLPNNEDIILDFKNSRKIFLKKKELSRYKFIYISKPSYENNKYVIVFTNNWKRLR
;
A
#
# COMPACT_ATOMS: atom_id res chain seq x y z
N MET A 1 -19.33 31.03 -17.51
CA MET A 1 -18.52 30.62 -16.34
C MET A 1 -18.98 29.36 -15.63
N LYS A 2 -20.29 29.15 -15.34
CA LYS A 2 -20.79 27.97 -14.61
C LYS A 2 -20.44 26.61 -15.27
N ILE A 3 -20.52 26.51 -16.60
CA ILE A 3 -20.20 25.27 -17.35
C ILE A 3 -18.70 24.93 -17.28
N ILE A 4 -17.83 25.95 -17.31
CA ILE A 4 -16.38 25.77 -17.15
C ILE A 4 -16.04 25.29 -15.73
N LEU A 5 -16.72 25.83 -14.71
CA LEU A 5 -16.58 25.36 -13.33
C LEU A 5 -16.99 23.87 -13.19
N ILE A 6 -18.09 23.47 -13.83
CA ILE A 6 -18.58 22.07 -13.80
C ILE A 6 -17.58 21.13 -14.49
N LEU A 7 -17.04 21.51 -15.65
CA LEU A 7 -16.01 20.72 -16.37
C LEU A 7 -14.71 20.60 -15.58
N ILE A 8 -14.28 21.66 -14.90
CA ILE A 8 -13.11 21.63 -14.01
C ILE A 8 -13.37 20.70 -12.82
N THR A 9 -14.56 20.75 -12.20
CA THR A 9 -14.89 19.85 -11.08
C THR A 9 -14.96 18.38 -11.48
N ILE A 10 -15.43 18.06 -12.69
CA ILE A 10 -15.51 16.68 -13.20
C ILE A 10 -14.12 16.15 -13.56
N SER A 11 -13.24 16.98 -14.14
CA SER A 11 -11.84 16.64 -14.44
C SER A 11 -11.02 16.29 -13.19
N ILE A 12 -11.28 16.97 -12.08
CA ILE A 12 -10.59 16.73 -10.80
C ILE A 12 -10.97 15.35 -10.20
N ILE A 13 -12.16 14.83 -10.49
CA ILE A 13 -12.64 13.55 -9.95
C ILE A 13 -12.03 12.34 -10.70
N LEU A 14 -11.72 12.49 -11.99
CA LEU A 14 -11.16 11.43 -12.84
C LEU A 14 -9.64 11.20 -12.67
N SER A 15 -8.94 12.09 -11.97
CA SER A 15 -7.47 12.07 -11.80
C SER A 15 -7.02 11.47 -10.46
N CYS A 16 -7.82 10.60 -9.86
CA CYS A 16 -7.43 9.88 -8.66
C CYS A 16 -6.47 8.72 -9.00
N ASN A 17 -5.17 8.98 -8.82
CA ASN A 17 -4.08 8.02 -9.07
C ASN A 17 -4.00 6.90 -8.01
N VAL A 18 -4.88 6.86 -7.01
CA VAL A 18 -4.85 5.86 -5.95
C VAL A 18 -6.24 5.32 -5.67
N LYS A 19 -6.44 4.02 -5.90
CA LYS A 19 -7.67 3.30 -5.55
C LYS A 19 -7.44 2.50 -4.27
N LYS A 20 -8.13 2.87 -3.18
CA LYS A 20 -8.13 2.10 -1.92
C LYS A 20 -9.33 1.15 -1.87
N GLN A 21 -9.10 -0.08 -1.45
CA GLN A 21 -10.12 -1.11 -1.24
C GLN A 21 -9.96 -1.71 0.15
N PHE A 22 -11.06 -1.89 0.86
CA PHE A 22 -11.07 -2.38 2.25
C PHE A 22 -11.91 -3.66 2.31
N GLU A 23 -11.29 -4.77 2.68
CA GLU A 23 -12.04 -6.01 2.91
C GLU A 23 -12.81 -5.92 4.23
N ARG A 24 -14.07 -6.38 4.24
CA ARG A 24 -14.98 -6.28 5.40
C ARG A 24 -14.55 -7.08 6.62
N ASN A 25 -13.50 -7.89 6.53
CA ASN A 25 -13.09 -8.78 7.60
C ASN A 25 -12.48 -7.97 8.74
N ASP A 26 -13.19 -7.91 9.87
CA ASP A 26 -12.60 -7.53 11.13
C ASP A 26 -11.45 -8.48 11.46
N LEU A 27 -10.58 -8.06 12.38
CA LEU A 27 -9.35 -8.76 12.76
C LEU A 27 -9.70 -10.04 13.55
N ALA A 28 -10.48 -10.94 12.95
CA ALA A 28 -10.79 -12.24 13.48
C ALA A 28 -9.48 -13.04 13.46
N ARG A 29 -9.04 -13.47 14.65
CA ARG A 29 -7.91 -14.39 14.83
C ARG A 29 -8.21 -15.69 14.10
N SER A 30 -7.91 -15.76 12.81
CA SER A 30 -7.92 -17.01 12.06
C SER A 30 -6.62 -17.75 12.35
N LYS A 31 -6.68 -19.08 12.42
CA LYS A 31 -5.49 -19.92 12.62
C LYS A 31 -4.41 -19.64 11.57
N THR A 32 -4.84 -19.35 10.33
CA THR A 32 -3.98 -18.95 9.22
C THR A 32 -3.28 -17.62 9.46
N LEU A 33 -3.97 -16.61 10.01
CA LEU A 33 -3.36 -15.35 10.39
C LEU A 33 -2.21 -15.60 11.39
N ASN A 34 -2.46 -16.35 12.46
CA ASN A 34 -1.47 -16.63 13.51
C ASN A 34 -0.21 -17.31 12.95
N THR A 35 -0.36 -18.33 12.10
CA THR A 35 0.79 -19.02 11.49
C THR A 35 1.63 -18.08 10.62
N LEU A 36 1.00 -17.14 9.91
CA LEU A 36 1.72 -16.18 9.07
C LEU A 36 2.33 -15.05 9.90
N THR A 37 1.66 -14.65 10.97
CA THR A 37 2.18 -13.72 11.96
C THR A 37 3.48 -14.26 12.57
N GLU A 38 3.52 -15.54 12.94
CA GLU A 38 4.72 -16.22 13.42
C GLU A 38 5.78 -16.35 12.30
N LYS A 39 5.41 -16.86 11.13
CA LYS A 39 6.35 -17.10 10.02
C LYS A 39 7.07 -15.83 9.55
N PHE A 40 6.36 -14.70 9.54
CA PHE A 40 6.91 -13.42 9.11
C PHE A 40 7.31 -12.51 10.28
N ASN A 41 7.28 -13.02 11.52
CA ASN A 41 7.58 -12.28 12.75
C ASN A 41 6.82 -10.93 12.83
N LEU A 42 5.55 -10.95 12.45
CA LEU A 42 4.66 -9.79 12.51
C LEU A 42 4.29 -9.54 13.97
N LYS A 43 4.83 -8.49 14.55
CA LYS A 43 4.46 -8.07 15.91
C LYS A 43 3.03 -7.53 15.92
N GLU A 44 2.43 -7.48 17.11
CA GLU A 44 1.09 -6.90 17.27
C GLU A 44 1.02 -5.43 16.82
N ASN A 45 2.12 -4.69 17.02
CA ASN A 45 2.26 -3.28 16.67
C ASN A 45 2.81 -3.03 15.25
N THR A 46 2.82 -4.05 14.38
CA THR A 46 3.23 -3.90 12.99
C THR A 46 2.16 -4.35 12.00
N THR A 47 2.30 -3.81 10.79
CA THR A 47 1.52 -4.15 9.59
C THR A 47 2.50 -4.47 8.47
N ALA A 48 2.24 -5.55 7.73
CA ALA A 48 2.99 -5.88 6.53
C ALA A 48 2.44 -5.09 5.34
N ILE A 49 3.33 -4.36 4.67
CA ILE A 49 3.07 -3.76 3.37
C ILE A 49 3.78 -4.61 2.32
N LEU A 50 3.00 -5.12 1.37
CA LEU A 50 3.43 -5.99 0.29
C LEU A 50 3.33 -5.23 -1.02
N PHE A 51 4.47 -5.02 -1.66
CA PHE A 51 4.57 -4.47 -3.01
C PHE A 51 4.51 -5.62 -3.99
N MET A 52 3.41 -5.70 -4.74
CA MET A 52 3.13 -6.77 -5.70
C MET A 52 3.96 -6.60 -6.97
N GLU A 53 3.74 -7.42 -7.99
CA GLU A 53 4.37 -7.29 -9.32
C GLU A 53 4.13 -5.92 -9.99
N THR A 54 4.87 -5.65 -11.09
CA THR A 54 4.87 -4.46 -11.98
C THR A 54 5.61 -3.18 -11.54
N PHE A 55 6.33 -3.22 -10.42
CA PHE A 55 7.28 -2.14 -10.08
C PHE A 55 8.55 -2.30 -10.90
N ASN A 56 8.98 -1.23 -11.58
CA ASN A 56 10.15 -1.26 -12.47
C ASN A 56 11.10 -0.14 -12.09
N ASN A 57 12.09 -0.47 -11.26
CA ASN A 57 13.06 0.48 -10.70
C ASN A 57 12.41 1.69 -10.01
N ASP A 58 11.24 1.46 -9.40
CA ASP A 58 10.48 2.49 -8.70
C ASP A 58 11.18 2.84 -7.38
N SER A 59 11.58 4.10 -7.24
CA SER A 59 12.24 4.61 -6.03
C SER A 59 11.19 4.99 -4.98
N LEU A 60 11.15 4.24 -3.89
CA LEU A 60 10.25 4.44 -2.75
C LEU A 60 10.99 4.98 -1.53
N LEU A 61 10.49 6.05 -0.95
CA LEU A 61 10.91 6.58 0.35
C LEU A 61 9.76 6.41 1.35
N ILE A 62 10.03 5.83 2.52
CA ILE A 62 9.00 5.60 3.54
C ILE A 62 9.25 6.54 4.71
N LYS A 63 8.23 7.32 5.07
CA LYS A 63 8.30 8.37 6.09
C LYS A 63 7.10 8.27 7.02
N ASN A 64 7.23 8.82 8.23
CA ASN A 64 6.10 9.26 9.03
C ASN A 64 6.10 10.79 9.08
N ASN A 65 5.22 11.37 9.89
CA ASN A 65 5.13 12.83 10.05
C ASN A 65 6.35 13.47 10.74
N LYS A 66 7.22 12.69 11.39
CA LYS A 66 8.36 13.17 12.19
C LYS A 66 9.71 12.96 11.49
N SER A 67 9.88 11.86 10.76
CA SER A 67 11.15 11.42 10.23
C SER A 67 11.01 10.43 9.07
N GLU A 68 12.12 10.19 8.39
CA GLU A 68 12.23 9.10 7.42
C GLU A 68 12.39 7.76 8.16
N ILE A 69 11.50 6.80 7.88
CA ILE A 69 11.57 5.45 8.45
C ILE A 69 12.56 4.61 7.64
N ILE A 70 12.52 4.72 6.31
CA ILE A 70 13.42 3.98 5.42
C ILE A 70 13.96 4.91 4.36
N LYS A 71 15.29 5.12 4.38
CA LYS A 71 16.04 5.92 3.39
C LYS A 71 16.10 5.18 2.05
N LYS A 72 15.09 5.41 1.21
CA LYS A 72 15.02 5.05 -0.22
C LYS A 72 15.27 3.57 -0.56
N VAL A 73 14.24 2.87 -1.01
CA VAL A 73 14.28 1.50 -1.53
C VAL A 73 13.96 1.51 -3.01
N LEU A 74 14.70 0.72 -3.80
CA LEU A 74 14.34 0.45 -5.20
C LEU A 74 13.44 -0.80 -5.25
N LEU A 75 12.25 -0.63 -5.81
CA LEU A 75 11.33 -1.74 -6.08
C LEU A 75 11.52 -2.18 -7.54
N ASN A 76 11.99 -3.41 -7.72
CA ASN A 76 12.17 -4.01 -9.03
C ASN A 76 11.56 -5.41 -9.04
N SER A 77 10.39 -5.53 -9.67
CA SER A 77 9.68 -6.78 -9.82
C SER A 77 10.43 -7.70 -10.77
N ARG A 78 10.49 -8.99 -10.43
CA ARG A 78 10.89 -10.03 -11.40
C ARG A 78 9.61 -10.54 -12.06
N PRO A 79 9.56 -10.72 -13.40
CA PRO A 79 8.34 -11.16 -14.10
C PRO A 79 7.74 -12.49 -13.63
N GLN A 80 8.54 -13.30 -12.92
CA GLN A 80 8.15 -14.61 -12.42
C GLN A 80 7.64 -14.59 -10.97
N LEU A 81 7.69 -13.44 -10.29
CA LEU A 81 7.32 -13.30 -8.88
C LEU A 81 6.13 -12.36 -8.74
N GLU A 82 5.05 -12.83 -8.13
CA GLU A 82 3.87 -12.00 -7.81
C GLU A 82 4.17 -10.96 -6.71
N LEU A 83 5.31 -11.08 -6.00
CA LEU A 83 5.75 -10.20 -4.93
C LEU A 83 7.12 -9.59 -5.23
N THR A 84 7.19 -8.27 -5.18
CA THR A 84 8.42 -7.49 -5.33
C THR A 84 9.15 -7.33 -4.01
N SER A 85 8.44 -6.93 -2.96
CA SER A 85 9.03 -6.67 -1.65
C SER A 85 7.98 -6.67 -0.56
N MET A 86 8.40 -7.01 0.66
CA MET A 86 7.59 -6.86 1.87
C MET A 86 8.33 -5.96 2.86
N LYS A 87 7.60 -5.04 3.48
CA LYS A 87 8.11 -4.17 4.54
C LYS A 87 7.20 -4.26 5.75
N LEU A 88 7.79 -4.45 6.92
CA LEU A 88 7.08 -4.43 8.19
C LEU A 88 7.20 -3.03 8.77
N LEU A 89 6.07 -2.37 8.96
CA LEU A 89 6.03 -0.99 9.41
C LEU A 89 5.18 -0.85 10.69
N PRO A 90 5.48 0.14 11.54
CA PRO A 90 4.68 0.41 12.74
C PRO A 90 3.24 0.78 12.36
N ASN A 91 2.27 0.33 13.17
CA ASN A 91 0.85 0.59 12.92
C ASN A 91 0.23 1.66 13.85
N ASN A 92 1.06 2.34 14.65
CA ASN A 92 0.65 3.29 15.67
C ASN A 92 0.75 4.76 15.23
N GLU A 93 1.17 5.02 13.99
CA GLU A 93 1.33 6.34 13.40
C GLU A 93 0.98 6.35 11.90
N ASP A 94 0.84 7.54 11.33
CA ASP A 94 0.61 7.70 9.89
C ASP A 94 1.89 7.43 9.10
N ILE A 95 1.75 6.78 7.95
CA ILE A 95 2.85 6.45 7.06
C ILE A 95 2.62 7.10 5.70
N ILE A 96 3.68 7.66 5.14
CA ILE A 96 3.73 8.26 3.82
C ILE A 96 4.67 7.42 2.96
N LEU A 97 4.13 6.85 1.89
CA LEU A 97 4.92 6.21 0.85
C LEU A 97 5.14 7.25 -0.26
N ASP A 98 6.38 7.70 -0.39
CA ASP A 98 6.80 8.76 -1.29
C ASP A 98 7.57 8.16 -2.48
N PHE A 99 6.88 8.02 -3.60
CA PHE A 99 7.44 7.50 -4.84
C PHE A 99 7.95 8.67 -5.68
N LYS A 100 9.23 8.67 -6.04
CA LYS A 100 9.93 9.83 -6.65
C LYS A 100 9.18 10.47 -7.84
N ASN A 101 8.51 9.67 -8.65
CA ASN A 101 7.86 10.11 -9.89
C ASN A 101 6.32 10.02 -9.84
N SER A 102 5.72 9.80 -8.67
CA SER A 102 4.27 9.65 -8.55
C SER A 102 3.70 10.38 -7.32
N ARG A 103 2.39 10.32 -7.13
CA ARG A 103 1.74 10.93 -5.97
C ARG A 103 2.04 10.14 -4.70
N LYS A 104 2.27 10.85 -3.61
CA LYS A 104 2.44 10.27 -2.26
C LYS A 104 1.19 9.49 -1.85
N ILE A 105 1.40 8.30 -1.31
CA ILE A 105 0.34 7.48 -0.74
C ILE A 105 0.35 7.65 0.77
N PHE A 106 -0.77 8.11 1.31
CA PHE A 106 -0.97 8.29 2.75
C PHE A 106 -1.71 7.09 3.32
N LEU A 107 -1.07 6.39 4.25
CA LEU A 107 -1.65 5.30 5.02
C LEU A 107 -1.90 5.80 6.43
N LYS A 108 -3.18 5.90 6.80
CA LYS A 108 -3.55 6.46 8.09
C LYS A 108 -3.34 5.42 9.19
N LYS A 109 -2.95 5.86 10.38
CA LYS A 109 -2.86 5.03 11.60
C LYS A 109 -4.09 4.14 11.79
N LYS A 110 -5.30 4.70 11.61
CA LYS A 110 -6.57 3.96 11.76
C LYS A 110 -6.70 2.79 10.77
N GLU A 111 -6.15 2.94 9.56
CA GLU A 111 -6.12 1.87 8.55
C GLU A 111 -5.06 0.83 8.94
N LEU A 112 -3.86 1.28 9.31
CA LEU A 112 -2.75 0.42 9.71
C LEU A 112 -3.08 -0.41 10.95
N SER A 113 -3.73 0.16 11.96
CA SER A 113 -4.10 -0.56 13.18
C SER A 113 -5.23 -1.57 12.97
N ARG A 114 -6.04 -1.41 11.91
CA ARG A 114 -7.18 -2.29 11.60
C ARG A 114 -6.81 -3.47 10.71
N TYR A 115 -5.75 -3.36 9.91
CA TYR A 115 -5.38 -4.36 8.91
C TYR A 115 -3.93 -4.83 9.06
N LYS A 116 -3.72 -6.14 9.05
CA LYS A 116 -2.39 -6.75 9.15
C LYS A 116 -1.62 -6.81 7.85
N PHE A 117 -2.32 -6.81 6.72
CA PHE A 117 -1.73 -6.83 5.39
C PHE A 117 -2.26 -5.68 4.54
N ILE A 118 -1.34 -5.03 3.84
CA ILE A 118 -1.63 -4.02 2.85
C ILE A 118 -0.94 -4.42 1.56
N TYR A 119 -1.71 -4.76 0.54
CA TYR A 119 -1.21 -5.09 -0.79
C TYR A 119 -1.21 -3.83 -1.65
N ILE A 120 -0.07 -3.49 -2.24
CA ILE A 120 0.09 -2.36 -3.14
C ILE A 120 0.52 -2.89 -4.49
N SER A 121 -0.27 -2.61 -5.51
CA SER A 121 -0.03 -3.00 -6.89
C SER A 121 -0.17 -1.80 -7.83
N LYS A 122 0.46 -1.92 -8.99
CA LYS A 122 0.38 -0.94 -10.07
C LYS A 122 -0.24 -1.64 -11.29
N PRO A 123 -1.32 -1.11 -11.88
CA PRO A 123 -1.84 -1.72 -13.10
C PRO A 123 -0.81 -1.58 -14.24
N SER A 124 -0.54 -2.65 -14.97
CA SER A 124 0.49 -2.68 -16.02
C SER A 124 0.27 -1.66 -17.15
N TYR A 125 -0.98 -1.23 -17.34
CA TYR A 125 -1.40 -0.25 -18.34
C TYR A 125 -1.36 1.20 -17.83
N GLU A 126 -1.14 1.43 -16.53
CA GLU A 126 -1.20 2.75 -15.90
C GLU A 126 -0.09 2.92 -14.86
N ASN A 127 1.10 3.32 -15.32
CA ASN A 127 2.31 3.42 -14.51
C ASN A 127 2.25 4.40 -13.32
N ASN A 128 1.23 5.26 -13.26
CA ASN A 128 1.07 6.24 -12.19
C ASN A 128 -0.15 5.98 -11.31
N LYS A 129 -0.88 4.87 -11.53
CA LYS A 129 -2.02 4.49 -10.68
C LYS A 129 -1.64 3.36 -9.74
N TYR A 130 -2.12 3.45 -8.51
CA TYR A 130 -1.90 2.44 -7.48
C TYR A 130 -3.23 1.86 -7.02
N VAL A 131 -3.27 0.54 -6.85
CA VAL A 131 -4.36 -0.16 -6.19
C VAL A 131 -3.84 -0.67 -4.85
N ILE A 132 -4.50 -0.23 -3.78
CA ILE A 132 -4.16 -0.57 -2.41
C ILE A 132 -5.31 -1.38 -1.82
N VAL A 133 -5.01 -2.59 -1.39
CA VAL A 133 -5.98 -3.48 -0.73
C VAL A 133 -5.58 -3.66 0.73
N PHE A 134 -6.49 -3.28 1.62
CA PHE A 134 -6.37 -3.45 3.06
C PHE A 134 -7.11 -4.70 3.48
N THR A 135 -6.41 -5.64 4.12
CA THR A 135 -7.01 -6.92 4.51
C THR A 135 -6.31 -7.54 5.73
N ASN A 136 -7.03 -8.45 6.38
CA ASN A 136 -6.50 -9.36 7.40
C ASN A 136 -6.25 -10.77 6.85
N ASN A 137 -6.50 -11.00 5.56
CA ASN A 137 -6.27 -12.28 4.92
C ASN A 137 -4.99 -12.24 4.11
N TRP A 138 -4.18 -13.27 4.30
CA TRP A 138 -3.06 -13.49 3.42
C TRP A 138 -3.51 -14.03 2.08
N LYS A 139 -3.18 -13.30 1.03
CA LYS A 139 -3.25 -13.78 -0.33
C LYS A 139 -2.09 -14.73 -0.58
N ARG A 140 -2.40 -15.98 -0.95
CA ARG A 140 -1.39 -16.92 -1.42
C ARG A 140 -0.80 -16.36 -2.73
N LEU A 141 0.50 -16.06 -2.69
CA LEU A 141 1.29 -15.63 -3.82
C LEU A 141 1.80 -16.89 -4.55
N ARG A 142 1.77 -16.89 -5.88
CA ARG A 142 2.36 -17.97 -6.70
C ARG A 142 3.86 -17.79 -6.88
#